data_AF-A0ABD0UGY0-F1
#
_entry.id   AF-A0ABD0UGY0-F1
#
_cell.length_a   1.000
_cell.length_b   1.000
_cell.length_c   1.000
_cell.angle_alpha   90.00
_cell.angle_beta   90.00
_cell.angle_gamma   90.00
#
_symmetry.space_group_name_H-M   'P 1'
#
loop_
_entity.id
_entity.type
_entity.pdbx_description
1 polymer ?
#
loop_
_entity_poly.entity_id
_entity_poly.type
_entity_poly.pdbx_seq_one_letter_code
_entity_poly.pdbx_strand_id
1 'polypeptide(L)' 'MNWQGLWVDLSRAWASPEFTKLREHNKQNRASDCWGLESSLHTGGSVPLIEHRRRLKEFLGRELTPLELHTRTHQHQADH' A
#
# COMPACT_ATOMS: atom_id res chain seq x y z
N MET A 1 3.52 34.67 -4.12
CA MET A 1 3.13 33.56 -3.22
C MET A 1 3.78 33.83 -1.87
N ASN A 2 2.98 34.01 -0.80
CA ASN A 2 3.50 34.34 0.52
C ASN A 2 3.75 33.05 1.31
N TRP A 3 5.00 32.56 1.23
CA TRP A 3 5.40 31.30 1.85
C TRP A 3 5.40 31.33 3.37
N GLN A 4 5.72 32.48 3.98
CA GLN A 4 5.68 32.64 5.43
C GLN A 4 4.25 32.53 5.97
N GLY A 5 3.28 33.17 5.30
CA GLY A 5 1.87 33.07 5.69
C GLY A 5 1.34 31.63 5.59
N LEU A 6 1.63 30.96 4.47
CA LEU A 6 1.24 29.56 4.26
C LEU A 6 1.83 28.63 5.33
N TRP A 7 3.08 28.86 5.72
CA TRP A 7 3.74 28.05 6.75
C TRP A 7 3.10 28.21 8.13
N VAL A 8 2.70 29.44 8.49
CA VAL A 8 1.99 29.72 9.74
C VAL A 8 0.63 29.02 9.75
N ASP A 9 -0.11 29.07 8.64
CA ASP A 9 -1.42 28.46 8.52
C ASP A 9 -1.36 26.93 8.64
N LEU A 10 -0.39 26.30 7.96
CA LEU A 10 -0.14 24.86 8.07
C LEU A 10 0.26 24.46 9.49
N SER A 11 1.16 25.22 10.11
CA SER A 11 1.59 24.96 11.49
C SER A 11 0.42 25.04 12.47
N ARG A 12 -0.48 26.01 12.30
CA ARG A 12 -1.69 26.13 13.12
C ARG A 12 -2.64 24.96 12.88
N ALA A 13 -2.84 24.55 11.63
CA ALA A 13 -3.68 23.41 11.30
C ALA A 13 -3.16 22.11 11.92
N TRP A 14 -1.84 21.87 11.86
CA TRP A 14 -1.22 20.69 12.46
C TRP A 14 -1.16 20.72 13.99
N ALA A 15 -1.16 21.91 14.59
CA ALA A 15 -1.26 22.07 16.03
C ALA A 15 -2.70 21.94 16.57
N SER A 16 -3.70 21.81 15.70
CA SER A 16 -5.09 21.67 16.13
C SER A 16 -5.30 20.39 16.96
N PRO A 17 -6.16 20.43 17.99
CA PRO A 17 -6.52 19.26 18.77
C PRO A 17 -7.07 18.11 17.90
N GLU A 18 -7.85 18.45 16.88
CA GLU A 18 -8.47 17.51 15.94
C GLU A 18 -7.40 16.76 15.15
N PHE A 19 -6.44 17.49 14.58
CA PHE A 19 -5.34 16.89 13.83
C PHE A 19 -4.44 16.05 14.75
N THR A 20 -4.15 16.54 15.95
CA THR A 20 -3.34 15.81 16.94
C THR A 20 -4.02 14.49 17.33
N LYS A 21 -5.33 14.51 17.59
CA LYS A 21 -6.11 13.30 17.90
C LYS A 21 -6.08 12.29 16.75
N LEU A 22 -6.26 12.76 15.50
CA LEU A 22 -6.20 11.91 14.32
C LEU A 22 -4.80 11.31 14.11
N ARG A 23 -3.75 12.12 14.33
CA ARG A 23 -2.35 11.70 14.24
C ARG A 23 -2.04 10.59 15.25
N GLU A 24 -2.41 10.76 16.51
CA GLU A 24 -2.16 9.76 17.55
C GLU A 24 -2.94 8.47 17.29
N HIS A 25 -4.19 8.58 16.84
CA HIS A 25 -4.96 7.40 16.43
C HIS A 25 -4.31 6.65 15.27
N ASN A 26 -3.87 7.34 14.23
CA ASN A 26 -3.16 6.74 13.11
C ASN A 26 -1.82 6.12 13.52
N LYS A 27 -1.12 6.73 14.48
CA LYS A 27 0.11 6.18 15.05
C LYS A 27 -0.18 4.88 15.81
N GLN A 28 -1.24 4.85 16.62
CA GLN A 28 -1.69 3.64 17.31
C GLN A 28 -2.11 2.55 16.32
N ASN A 29 -2.83 2.87 15.25
CA ASN A 29 -3.22 1.91 14.21
C ASN A 29 -2.00 1.30 13.50
N ARG A 30 -0.94 2.09 13.26
CA ARG A 30 0.32 1.59 12.69
C ARG A 30 1.15 0.76 13.67
N ALA A 31 1.13 1.13 14.94
CA ALA A 31 1.86 0.45 16.01
C ALA A 31 1.08 -0.73 16.61
N SER A 32 -0.18 -0.89 16.23
CA SER A 32 -0.99 -2.07 16.54
C SER A 32 -0.38 -3.26 15.82
N ASP A 33 0.61 -3.88 16.45
CA ASP A 33 0.87 -5.30 16.24
C ASP A 33 -0.43 -6.00 16.62
N CYS A 34 -1.16 -6.49 15.62
CA CYS A 34 -2.29 -7.38 15.83
C CYS A 34 -1.76 -8.69 16.43
N TRP A 35 -1.38 -8.69 17.71
CA TRP A 35 -1.14 -9.83 18.60
C TRP A 35 -0.62 -11.13 17.94
N GLY A 36 0.34 -11.04 17.01
CA GLY A 36 0.84 -12.20 16.25
C GLY A 36 -0.18 -12.89 15.34
N LEU A 37 -1.37 -12.33 15.13
CA LEU A 37 -2.40 -12.80 14.20
C LEU A 37 -2.61 -11.71 13.13
N GLU A 38 -1.93 -11.93 12.00
CA GLU A 38 -1.87 -11.07 10.83
C GLU A 38 -1.13 -9.75 11.02
N SER A 39 -0.01 -9.66 10.30
CA SER A 39 0.64 -8.42 9.88
C SER A 39 -0.41 -7.34 9.59
N SER A 40 -0.15 -6.07 9.98
CA SER A 40 -0.92 -4.87 9.60
C SER A 40 -1.94 -5.17 8.50
N LEU A 41 -3.24 -5.14 8.83
CA LEU A 41 -4.34 -5.48 7.90
C LEU A 41 -4.19 -4.77 6.54
N HIS A 42 -3.54 -3.60 6.53
CA HIS A 42 -2.98 -2.99 5.35
C HIS A 42 -1.48 -3.29 5.22
N THR A 43 -1.17 -4.45 4.67
CA THR A 43 0.06 -4.57 3.88
C THR A 43 -0.27 -3.91 2.55
N GLY A 44 -0.06 -2.59 2.45
CA GLY A 44 -0.03 -1.86 1.18
C GLY A 44 1.19 -2.26 0.34
N GLY A 45 1.45 -3.56 0.26
CA GLY A 45 2.52 -4.17 -0.49
C GLY A 45 1.97 -4.76 -1.78
N SER A 46 2.87 -5.01 -2.72
CA SER A 46 2.55 -5.70 -3.96
C SER A 46 1.94 -7.08 -3.67
N VAL A 47 1.01 -7.51 -4.54
CA VAL A 47 0.50 -8.89 -4.51
C VAL A 47 1.70 -9.84 -4.62
N PRO A 48 1.83 -10.84 -3.73
CA PRO A 48 2.94 -11.78 -3.78
C PRO A 48 2.98 -12.53 -5.12
N LEU A 49 4.20 -12.84 -5.60
CA LEU A 49 4.38 -13.58 -6.85
C LEU A 49 3.67 -14.95 -6.85
N ILE A 50 3.58 -15.59 -5.68
CA ILE A 50 2.86 -16.86 -5.49
C ILE A 50 1.36 -16.68 -5.76
N GLU A 51 0.79 -15.57 -5.28
CA GLU A 51 -0.63 -15.26 -5.51
C GLU A 51 -0.89 -14.90 -6.97
N HIS A 52 0.02 -14.18 -7.63
CA HIS A 52 -0.02 -13.98 -9.08
C HIS A 52 -0.01 -15.32 -9.85
N ARG A 53 0.85 -16.25 -9.47
CA ARG A 53 0.92 -17.58 -10.08
C ARG A 53 -0.37 -18.37 -9.89
N ARG A 54 -0.95 -18.35 -8.68
CA ARG A 54 -2.22 -19.03 -8.38
C ARG A 54 -3.35 -18.49 -9.27
N ARG A 55 -3.53 -17.17 -9.32
CA ARG A 55 -4.57 -16.52 -10.13
C ARG A 55 -4.40 -16.81 -11.62
N LEU A 56 -3.16 -16.76 -12.13
CA LEU A 56 -2.89 -17.04 -13.54
C LEU A 56 -3.12 -18.52 -13.89
N LYS A 57 -2.81 -19.45 -12.99
CA LYS A 57 -3.11 -20.87 -13.17
C LYS A 57 -4.61 -21.13 -13.24
N GLU A 58 -5.39 -20.49 -12.36
CA GLU A 58 -6.85 -20.56 -12.38
C GLU A 58 -7.43 -19.98 -13.67
N PHE A 59 -6.90 -18.85 -14.14
CA PHE A 59 -7.35 -18.21 -15.37
C PHE A 59 -7.01 -19.01 -16.64
N LEU A 60 -5.81 -19.60 -16.72
CA LEU A 60 -5.32 -20.31 -17.90
C LEU A 60 -5.63 -21.82 -17.89
N GLY A 61 -6.02 -22.39 -16.74
CA GLY A 61 -6.24 -23.83 -16.58
C GLY A 61 -4.98 -24.69 -16.66
N ARG A 62 -3.78 -24.08 -16.65
CA ARG A 62 -2.49 -24.77 -16.72
C ARG A 62 -1.42 -24.10 -15.86
N GLU A 63 -0.38 -24.86 -15.53
CA GLU A 63 0.82 -24.29 -14.92
C GLU A 63 1.53 -23.32 -15.89
N LEU A 64 2.06 -22.24 -15.33
CA LEU A 64 2.85 -21.26 -16.05
C LEU A 64 4.32 -21.60 -15.92
N THR A 65 5.05 -21.37 -17.01
CA THR A 65 6.51 -21.35 -16.96
C THR A 65 6.99 -20.10 -16.19
N PRO A 66 8.21 -20.14 -15.61
CA PRO A 66 8.78 -18.98 -14.92
C PRO A 66 8.85 -17.73 -15.82
N LEU A 67 9.09 -17.91 -17.11
CA LEU A 67 9.15 -16.82 -18.09
C LEU A 67 7.78 -16.16 -18.30
N GLU A 68 6.72 -16.97 -18.49
CA GLU A 68 5.35 -16.46 -18.64
C GLU A 68 4.90 -15.67 -17.41
N LEU A 69 5.21 -16.18 -16.22
CA LEU A 69 4.91 -15.50 -14.96
C LEU A 69 5.65 -14.16 -14.85
N HIS A 70 6.94 -14.12 -15.23
CA HIS A 70 7.74 -12.89 -15.22
C HIS A 70 7.17 -11.85 -16.19
N THR A 71 6.93 -12.23 -17.45
CA THR A 71 6.34 -11.33 -18.47
C THR A 71 4.99 -10.78 -18.03
N ARG A 72 4.11 -11.59 -17.44
CA ARG A 72 2.79 -11.15 -16.99
C ARG A 72 2.81 -10.25 -15.76
N THR A 73 3.82 -10.38 -14.90
CA THR A 73 3.89 -9.65 -13.63
C THR A 73 4.73 -8.38 -13.73
N HIS A 74 5.74 -8.36 -14.61
CA HIS A 74 6.77 -7.30 -14.63
C HIS A 74 6.95 -6.61 -15.98
N GLN A 75 6.32 -7.09 -17.06
CA GLN A 75 6.39 -6.44 -18.37
C GLN A 75 5.03 -5.82 -18.70
N HIS A 76 5.06 -4.55 -19.11
CA HIS A 76 3.89 -3.87 -19.66
C HIS A 76 3.49 -4.61 -20.93
N GLN A 77 2.23 -5.04 -21.04
CA GLN A 77 1.71 -5.52 -22.32
C GLN A 77 1.76 -4.32 -23.27
N ALA A 78 2.40 -4.43 -24.43
CA ALA A 78 2.30 -3.36 -25.42
C ALA A 78 0.82 -3.21 -25.79
N ASP A 79 0.24 -2.03 -25.54
CA ASP A 79 -1.09 -1.70 -25.99
C ASP A 79 -1.07 -1.73 -27.52
N HIS A 80 -1.74 -2.73 -28.11
CA HIS A 80 -1.93 -2.88 -29.55
C HIS A 80 -3.24 -2.25 -30.00
#